data_AF-A0A359CSK0-F1
#
_entry.id   AF-A0A359CSK0-F1
#
_cell.length_a   1.000
_cell.length_b   1.000
_cell.length_c   1.000
_cell.angle_alpha   90.00
_cell.angle_beta   90.00
_cell.angle_gamma   90.00
#
_symmetry.space_group_name_H-M   'P 1'
#
loop_
_entity.id
_entity.type
_entity.pdbx_description
1 polymer ?
#
loop_
_entity_poly.entity_id
_entity_poly.type
_entity_poly.pdbx_seq_one_letter_code
_entity_poly.pdbx_strand_id
1 'polypeptide(L)'
;MEQILSSCGLICNECRFYPNECAGCFMVKGQTFWAKEMMPNKTCPLFHCAGNEKKYAHCGECSELPCAIFREMKDPESSAEEHEKMLGVRAERLRNKN
;
A
#
# COMPACT_ATOMS: atom_id res chain seq x y z
N MET A 1 -13.33 -3.14 -15.87
CA MET A 1 -13.35 -3.78 -14.54
C MET A 1 -12.91 -2.73 -13.53
N GLU A 2 -13.56 -2.61 -12.38
CA GLU A 2 -13.21 -1.60 -11.38
C GLU A 2 -11.87 -1.96 -10.71
N GLN A 3 -11.00 -0.97 -10.48
CA GLN A 3 -9.71 -1.18 -9.82
C GLN A 3 -9.89 -1.24 -8.30
N ILE A 4 -9.43 -2.32 -7.67
CA ILE A 4 -9.44 -2.46 -6.22
C ILE A 4 -8.16 -1.86 -5.67
N LEU A 5 -8.23 -0.61 -5.20
CA LEU A 5 -7.06 0.07 -4.66
C LEU A 5 -6.75 -0.36 -3.22
N SER A 6 -5.47 -0.52 -2.92
CA SER A 6 -4.96 -0.65 -1.55
C SER A 6 -4.81 0.72 -0.89
N SER A 7 -4.62 0.73 0.44
CA SER A 7 -4.33 1.95 1.21
C SER A 7 -3.14 2.74 0.67
N CYS A 8 -2.21 2.09 -0.01
CA CYS A 8 -0.98 2.70 -0.52
C CYS A 8 -0.96 2.85 -2.04
N GLY A 9 -2.10 2.69 -2.71
CA GLY A 9 -2.27 2.92 -4.14
C GLY A 9 -1.85 1.77 -5.05
N LEU A 10 -1.50 0.58 -4.51
CA LEU A 10 -1.37 -0.63 -5.33
C LEU A 10 -2.75 -1.12 -5.78
N ILE A 11 -2.82 -1.79 -6.92
CA ILE A 11 -4.07 -2.33 -7.47
C ILE A 11 -4.13 -3.82 -7.08
N CYS A 12 -4.98 -4.15 -6.11
CA CYS A 12 -5.08 -5.50 -5.57
C CYS A 12 -5.48 -6.51 -6.65
N ASN A 13 -6.44 -6.19 -7.53
CA ASN A 13 -6.85 -7.11 -8.60
C ASN A 13 -5.89 -7.20 -9.80
N GLU A 14 -4.76 -6.48 -9.76
CA GLU A 14 -3.63 -6.67 -10.68
C GLU A 14 -2.44 -7.37 -9.97
N CYS A 15 -2.56 -7.66 -8.68
CA CYS A 15 -1.53 -8.32 -7.89
C CYS A 15 -1.61 -9.84 -8.05
N ARG A 16 -0.46 -10.50 -8.29
CA ARG A 16 -0.36 -11.96 -8.47
C ARG A 16 -0.89 -12.78 -7.27
N PHE A 17 -0.93 -12.17 -6.08
CA PHE A 17 -1.38 -12.82 -4.85
C PHE A 17 -2.91 -12.73 -4.64
N TYR A 18 -3.60 -11.88 -5.38
CA TYR A 18 -5.04 -11.69 -5.24
C TYR A 18 -5.83 -12.62 -6.18
N PRO A 19 -6.98 -13.18 -5.76
CA PRO A 19 -7.57 -13.14 -4.42
C PRO A 19 -7.12 -14.32 -3.52
N ASN A 20 -6.32 -15.25 -4.04
CA ASN A 20 -6.10 -16.56 -3.43
C ASN A 20 -5.23 -16.48 -2.16
N GLU A 21 -4.01 -15.94 -2.28
CA GLU A 21 -3.08 -15.80 -1.13
C GLU A 21 -3.37 -14.54 -0.31
N CYS A 22 -4.03 -13.55 -0.92
CA CYS A 22 -4.40 -12.30 -0.29
C CYS A 22 -5.77 -11.82 -0.75
N ALA A 23 -6.70 -11.60 0.17
CA ALA A 23 -8.04 -11.07 -0.12
C ALA A 23 -8.07 -9.56 -0.41
N GLY A 24 -6.91 -8.89 -0.45
CA GLY A 24 -6.80 -7.45 -0.65
C GLY A 24 -6.60 -6.67 0.65
N CYS A 25 -5.88 -5.55 0.55
CA CYS A 25 -5.32 -4.82 1.69
C CYS A 25 -6.36 -4.40 2.74
N PHE A 26 -7.52 -3.90 2.30
CA PHE A 26 -8.60 -3.50 3.20
C PHE A 26 -9.33 -4.70 3.83
N MET A 27 -9.56 -5.77 3.07
CA MET A 27 -10.19 -7.00 3.57
C MET A 27 -9.37 -7.64 4.68
N VAL A 28 -8.05 -7.66 4.53
CA VAL A 28 -7.13 -8.19 5.54
C VAL A 28 -6.70 -7.15 6.59
N LYS A 29 -7.24 -5.93 6.53
CA LYS A 29 -6.90 -4.82 7.44
C LYS A 29 -5.38 -4.58 7.57
N GLY A 30 -4.69 -4.61 6.43
CA GLY A 30 -3.22 -4.45 6.36
C GLY A 30 -2.41 -5.67 6.81
N GLN A 31 -3.05 -6.74 7.32
CA GLN A 31 -2.38 -7.98 7.75
C GLN A 31 -2.22 -8.95 6.56
N THR A 32 -1.47 -8.54 5.54
CA THR A 32 -1.10 -9.41 4.40
C THR A 32 -0.22 -10.57 4.87
N PHE A 33 -0.08 -11.62 4.05
CA PHE A 33 0.75 -12.78 4.37
C PHE A 33 2.18 -12.36 4.77
N TRP A 34 2.82 -11.51 3.96
CA TRP A 34 4.17 -11.01 4.24
C TRP A 34 4.23 -10.11 5.48
N ALA A 35 3.21 -9.29 5.73
CA ALA A 35 3.23 -8.38 6.87
C ALA A 35 3.12 -9.16 8.19
N LYS A 36 2.34 -10.24 8.21
CA LYS A 36 2.23 -11.14 9.36
C LYS A 36 3.55 -11.82 9.72
N GLU A 37 4.38 -12.10 8.72
CA GLU A 37 5.68 -12.76 8.90
C GLU A 37 6.81 -11.78 9.20
N MET A 38 6.83 -10.63 8.52
CA MET A 38 7.98 -9.73 8.51
C MET A 38 7.85 -8.53 9.46
N MET A 39 6.63 -8.14 9.86
CA MET A 39 6.40 -6.94 10.66
C MET A 39 6.14 -7.29 12.13
N PRO A 40 6.73 -6.57 13.10
CA PRO A 40 6.52 -6.83 14.54
C PRO A 40 5.04 -6.79 14.97
N ASN A 41 4.27 -5.86 14.39
CA ASN A 41 2.83 -5.69 14.66
C ASN A 41 1.94 -6.49 13.69
N LYS A 42 2.53 -7.38 12.88
CA LYS A 42 1.86 -8.23 11.88
C LYS A 42 1.02 -7.45 10.84
N THR A 43 1.28 -6.16 10.70
CA THR A 43 0.47 -5.23 9.89
C THR A 43 1.38 -4.41 8.99
N CYS A 44 0.97 -4.20 7.73
CA CYS A 44 1.67 -3.33 6.79
C CYS A 44 1.86 -1.92 7.39
N PRO A 45 3.09 -1.36 7.41
CA PRO A 45 3.36 -0.04 7.99
C PRO A 45 2.53 1.09 7.37
N LEU A 46 2.28 1.05 6.05
CA LEU A 46 1.49 2.08 5.37
C LEU A 46 0.01 2.03 5.74
N PHE A 47 -0.53 0.81 5.90
CA PHE A 47 -1.92 0.64 6.34
C PHE A 47 -2.08 1.05 7.79
N HIS A 48 -1.13 0.66 8.65
CA HIS A 48 -1.12 1.04 10.05
C HIS A 48 -1.07 2.56 10.21
N CYS A 49 -0.14 3.22 9.54
CA CYS A 49 0.02 4.67 9.62
C CYS A 49 -1.23 5.40 9.08
N ALA A 50 -1.70 5.07 7.87
CA ALA A 50 -2.86 5.76 7.30
C ALA A 50 -4.14 5.47 8.09
N GLY A 51 -4.54 4.20 8.23
CA GLY A 51 -5.84 3.83 8.78
C GLY A 51 -5.88 3.84 10.31
N ASN A 52 -4.85 3.33 10.98
CA ASN A 52 -4.91 3.15 12.44
C ASN A 52 -4.41 4.38 13.20
N GLU A 53 -3.32 5.01 12.76
CA GLU A 53 -2.74 6.18 13.45
C GLU A 53 -3.40 7.49 12.99
N LYS A 54 -3.32 7.79 11.68
CA LYS A 54 -3.79 9.08 11.12
C LYS A 54 -5.29 9.12 10.81
N LYS A 55 -5.98 7.97 10.86
CA LYS A 55 -7.42 7.81 10.56
C LYS A 55 -7.83 8.22 9.14
N TYR A 56 -6.90 8.10 8.19
CA TYR A 56 -7.13 8.31 6.76
C TYR A 56 -7.69 7.05 6.10
N ALA A 57 -8.50 7.22 5.05
CA ALA A 57 -8.95 6.08 4.24
C ALA A 57 -7.79 5.46 3.46
N HIS A 58 -6.82 6.29 3.05
CA HIS A 58 -5.62 5.86 2.34
C HIS A 58 -4.52 6.91 2.43
N CYS A 59 -3.29 6.55 2.02
CA CYS A 59 -2.13 7.43 2.08
C CYS A 59 -2.30 8.72 1.26
N GLY A 60 -3.22 8.77 0.29
CA GLY A 60 -3.57 9.97 -0.50
C GLY A 60 -4.01 11.19 0.30
N GLU A 61 -4.58 10.98 1.49
CA GLU A 61 -5.00 12.07 2.39
C GLU A 61 -3.81 12.70 3.14
N CYS A 62 -2.64 12.07 3.11
CA CYS A 62 -1.44 12.60 3.73
C CYS A 62 -0.82 13.68 2.84
N SER A 63 -0.74 14.91 3.35
CA SER A 63 -0.12 16.05 2.64
C SER A 63 1.33 15.77 2.21
N GLU A 64 2.06 15.02 3.02
CA GLU A 64 3.46 14.63 2.79
C GLU A 64 3.67 13.49 1.77
N LEU A 65 2.61 12.94 1.15
CA LEU A 65 2.75 11.82 0.21
C LEU A 65 3.55 12.22 -1.05
N PRO A 66 4.59 11.48 -1.47
CA PRO A 66 5.17 10.29 -0.84
C PRO A 66 6.10 10.61 0.34
N CYS A 67 5.68 10.24 1.55
CA CYS A 67 6.43 10.48 2.79
C CYS A 67 7.51 9.41 3.02
N ALA A 68 8.35 9.57 4.04
CA ALA A 68 9.47 8.67 4.35
C ALA A 68 9.03 7.19 4.45
N ILE A 69 7.99 6.88 5.23
CA ILE A 69 7.47 5.50 5.39
C ILE A 69 7.05 4.93 4.03
N PHE A 70 6.43 5.74 3.17
CA PHE A 70 6.00 5.31 1.83
C PHE A 70 7.18 4.99 0.92
N ARG A 71 8.28 5.75 1.04
CA ARG A 71 9.51 5.55 0.30
C ARG A 71 10.33 4.35 0.80
N GLU A 72 10.32 4.09 2.09
CA GLU A 72 11.01 2.94 2.70
C GLU A 72 10.38 1.59 2.32
N MET A 73 9.07 1.59 2.02
CA MET A 73 8.33 0.38 1.65
C MET A 73 8.55 -0.03 0.19
N LYS A 74 9.78 -0.45 -0.11
CA LYS A 74 10.19 -1.04 -1.38
C LYS A 74 9.94 -2.55 -1.41
N ASP A 75 9.45 -3.05 -2.54
CA ASP A 75 9.38 -4.49 -2.79
C ASP A 75 10.82 -5.06 -2.94
N PRO A 76 11.20 -6.11 -2.18
CA PRO A 76 12.51 -6.74 -2.33
C PRO A 76 12.81 -7.22 -3.76
N GLU A 77 11.79 -7.60 -4.53
CA GLU A 77 11.93 -8.10 -5.90
C GLU A 77 12.04 -6.98 -6.95
N SER A 78 11.73 -5.72 -6.61
CA SER A 78 11.85 -4.61 -7.56
C SER A 78 13.25 -4.02 -7.60
N SER A 79 13.62 -3.40 -8.71
CA SER A 79 14.78 -2.50 -8.75
C SER A 79 14.51 -1.19 -8.01
N ALA A 80 15.56 -0.40 -7.76
CA ALA A 80 15.43 0.95 -7.19
C ALA A 80 14.73 1.92 -8.16
N GLU A 81 14.99 1.79 -9.46
CA GLU A 81 14.38 2.63 -10.50
C GLU A 81 12.88 2.35 -10.64
N GLU A 82 12.48 1.08 -10.68
CA GLU A 82 11.06 0.70 -10.70
C GLU A 82 10.33 1.17 -9.45
N HIS A 83 10.98 1.07 -8.29
CA HIS A 83 10.42 1.58 -7.04
C HIS A 83 10.17 3.08 -7.11
N GLU A 84 11.17 3.89 -7.48
CA GLU A 84 11.02 5.34 -7.57
C GLU A 84 9.92 5.75 -8.58
N LYS A 85 9.88 5.09 -9.74
CA LYS A 85 8.81 5.30 -10.73
C LYS A 85 7.44 4.99 -10.13
N MET A 86 7.30 3.89 -9.41
CA MET A 86 6.04 3.48 -8.81
C MET A 86 5.60 4.37 -7.65
N LEU A 87 6.51 5.06 -6.96
CA LEU A 87 6.14 6.06 -5.94
C LEU A 87 5.29 7.17 -6.55
N GLY A 88 5.71 7.72 -7.69
CA GLY A 88 4.99 8.78 -8.41
C GLY A 88 3.62 8.30 -8.91
N VAL A 89 3.59 7.15 -9.59
CA VAL A 89 2.35 6.55 -10.12
C VAL A 89 1.32 6.31 -9.01
N ARG A 90 1.75 5.75 -7.88
CA ARG A 90 0.86 5.46 -6.74
C ARG A 90 0.39 6.74 -6.07
N ALA A 91 1.27 7.73 -5.92
CA ALA A 91 0.92 9.02 -5.31
C ALA A 91 -0.11 9.79 -6.15
N GLU A 92 0.08 9.88 -7.47
CA GLU A 92 -0.87 10.51 -8.39
C GLU A 92 -2.22 9.80 -8.35
N ARG A 93 -2.22 8.46 -8.43
CA ARG A 93 -3.45 7.67 -8.36
C ARG A 93 -4.23 7.90 -7.08
N LEU A 94 -3.53 8.05 -5.95
CA LEU A 94 -4.15 8.30 -4.65
C LEU A 94 -4.67 9.74 -4.51
N ARG A 95 -3.99 10.74 -5.09
CA ARG A 95 -4.43 12.15 -5.05
C ARG A 95 -5.65 12.41 -5.93
N ASN A 96 -5.81 11.62 -6.99
CA ASN A 96 -6.95 11.73 -7.92
C ASN A 96 -8.15 10.86 -7.50
N LYS A 97 -8.07 10.20 -6.33
CA LYS A 97 -9.16 9.40 -5.80
C LYS A 97 -10.06 10.31 -4.95
N ASN A 98 -11.24 10.63 -5.49
CA ASN A 98 -12.30 11.38 -4.80
C ASN A 98 -13.01 10.51 -3.76
#